data_AF-A0A3S0VR78-F1
#
_entry.id   AF-A0A3S0VR78-F1
#
_cell.length_a   1.000
_cell.length_b   1.000
_cell.length_c   1.000
_cell.angle_alpha   90.00
_cell.angle_beta   90.00
_cell.angle_gamma   90.00
#
_symmetry.space_group_name_H-M   'P 1'
#
loop_
_entity.id
_entity.type
_entity.pdbx_description
1 polymer ?
#
loop_
_entity_poly.entity_id
_entity_poly.type
_entity_poly.pdbx_seq_one_letter_code
_entity_poly.pdbx_strand_id
1 'polypeptide(L)'
;MKKFWAYYLMIKILSTQNKKLHNRFKQKNNYIPIFSFELYLSYRFCREEYTYFILAPIESFHDSRWSDKFYDARIRPILDKMDEIEKKHGLKDGHSWPAGKGPREYNKPSKEYDKIYEETFIETLREFDRLREHGRRIFHHKDATSEILRETVINYEKDAMKSSKAGAYLAGIIALAAALEGTLILICLKSTPLAEAAFEEIEKQDIKETDTKRNKKKGNAKDPTTWSFDTLIQVCTRTGWIQNIETENAVFNASEIAHLLRKMRNYVHPARQSKEKPWMVTSEKEYQMAQSIYIALVYSLDEKYNVFK
;
A
#
# COMPACT_ATOMS: atom_id res chain seq x y z
N MET A 1 6.02 37.30 -27.49
CA MET A 1 5.15 36.68 -28.52
C MET A 1 5.55 35.25 -28.96
N LYS A 2 6.83 34.85 -29.02
CA LYS A 2 7.22 33.48 -29.44
C LYS A 2 6.89 32.34 -28.46
N LYS A 3 6.72 32.60 -27.16
CA LYS A 3 6.27 31.60 -26.14
C LYS A 3 4.76 31.30 -26.19
N PHE A 4 3.95 32.21 -26.76
CA PHE A 4 2.50 32.06 -26.87
C PHE A 4 2.11 31.05 -27.96
N TRP A 5 2.93 30.97 -29.02
CA TRP A 5 2.72 30.03 -30.13
C TRP A 5 3.09 28.58 -29.78
N ALA A 6 4.12 28.36 -28.95
CA ALA A 6 4.46 27.01 -28.48
C ALA A 6 3.36 26.41 -27.58
N TYR A 7 2.72 27.25 -26.75
CA TYR A 7 1.64 26.83 -25.86
C TYR A 7 0.31 26.60 -26.60
N TYR A 8 -0.01 27.47 -27.58
CA TYR A 8 -1.18 27.28 -28.45
C TYR A 8 -1.03 26.04 -29.35
N LEU A 9 0.18 25.74 -29.83
CA LEU A 9 0.47 24.54 -30.62
C LEU A 9 0.39 23.27 -29.75
N MET A 10 0.80 23.31 -28.48
CA MET A 10 0.63 22.19 -27.54
C MET A 10 -0.85 21.93 -27.23
N ILE A 11 -1.66 22.97 -27.04
CA ILE A 11 -3.11 22.87 -26.84
C ILE A 11 -3.82 22.35 -28.12
N LYS A 12 -3.40 22.78 -29.31
CA LYS A 12 -3.92 22.27 -30.59
C LYS A 12 -3.50 20.83 -30.88
N ILE A 13 -2.27 20.43 -30.58
CA ILE A 13 -1.82 19.03 -30.73
C ILE A 13 -2.58 18.12 -29.76
N LEU A 14 -2.81 18.58 -28.53
CA LEU A 14 -3.62 17.87 -27.54
C LEU A 14 -5.11 17.85 -27.87
N SER A 15 -5.67 18.85 -28.56
CA SER A 15 -7.09 18.86 -28.97
C SER A 15 -7.34 18.06 -30.26
N THR A 16 -6.38 18.02 -31.20
CA THR A 16 -6.55 17.34 -32.49
C THR A 16 -6.32 15.82 -32.40
N GLN A 17 -5.51 15.34 -31.43
CA GLN A 17 -5.41 13.91 -31.14
C GLN A 17 -6.57 13.36 -30.28
N ASN A 18 -7.53 14.20 -29.88
CA ASN A 18 -8.45 13.91 -28.78
C ASN A 18 -9.82 13.32 -29.16
N LYS A 19 -10.08 12.96 -30.43
CA LYS A 19 -11.31 12.20 -30.76
C LYS A 19 -11.26 10.73 -30.30
N LYS A 20 -10.07 10.13 -30.17
CA LYS A 20 -9.90 8.77 -29.61
C LYS A 20 -9.75 8.74 -28.09
N LEU A 21 -9.41 9.85 -27.47
CA LEU A 21 -9.24 9.97 -26.02
C LEU A 21 -10.55 10.34 -25.28
N HIS A 22 -11.49 11.02 -25.95
CA HIS A 22 -12.79 11.38 -25.35
C HIS A 22 -13.59 10.15 -24.85
N ASN A 23 -13.46 8.99 -25.52
CA ASN A 23 -14.07 7.73 -25.05
C ASN A 23 -13.30 7.04 -23.91
N ARG A 24 -12.06 7.45 -23.60
CA ARG A 24 -11.29 6.96 -22.43
C ARG A 24 -11.38 7.90 -21.22
N PHE A 25 -11.87 9.14 -21.39
CA PHE A 25 -11.98 10.13 -20.32
C PHE A 25 -13.18 9.93 -19.38
N LYS A 26 -14.10 9.00 -19.69
CA LYS A 26 -15.21 8.63 -18.78
C LYS A 26 -14.79 7.90 -17.50
N GLN A 27 -13.49 7.64 -17.28
CA GLN A 27 -13.03 6.78 -16.17
C GLN A 27 -12.02 7.37 -15.19
N LYS A 28 -11.71 8.68 -15.16
CA LYS A 28 -10.71 9.19 -14.20
C LYS A 28 -11.02 10.58 -13.61
N ASN A 29 -11.59 10.58 -12.40
CA ASN A 29 -11.63 11.73 -11.48
C ASN A 29 -10.26 12.03 -10.81
N ASN A 30 -9.22 11.24 -11.06
CA ASN A 30 -7.96 11.30 -10.31
C ASN A 30 -6.95 12.39 -10.75
N TYR A 31 -7.27 13.24 -11.74
CA TYR A 31 -6.35 14.29 -12.22
C TYR A 31 -6.74 15.71 -11.82
N ILE A 32 -7.93 15.91 -11.25
CA ILE A 32 -8.46 17.24 -10.91
C ILE A 32 -7.54 18.03 -9.96
N PRO A 33 -6.93 17.43 -8.92
CA PRO A 33 -6.11 18.19 -7.96
C PRO A 33 -4.77 18.72 -8.53
N ILE A 34 -4.18 18.02 -9.50
CA ILE A 34 -2.89 18.42 -10.10
C ILE A 34 -3.10 19.59 -11.06
N PHE A 35 -4.18 19.55 -11.86
CA PHE A 35 -4.52 20.65 -12.76
C PHE A 35 -5.01 21.88 -12.02
N SER A 36 -5.74 21.73 -10.91
CA SER A 36 -6.25 22.88 -10.15
C SER A 36 -5.12 23.72 -9.54
N PHE A 37 -4.03 23.11 -9.07
CA PHE A 37 -2.86 23.84 -8.55
C PHE A 37 -2.14 24.67 -9.62
N GLU A 38 -1.88 24.07 -10.79
CA GLU A 38 -1.25 24.78 -11.91
C GLU A 38 -2.14 25.92 -12.46
N LEU A 39 -3.45 25.70 -12.51
CA LEU A 39 -4.41 26.74 -12.91
C LEU A 39 -4.46 27.88 -11.88
N TYR A 40 -4.41 27.57 -10.58
CA TYR A 40 -4.29 28.57 -9.52
C TYR A 40 -3.00 29.39 -9.64
N LEU A 41 -1.84 28.74 -9.79
CA LEU A 41 -0.55 29.43 -9.97
C LEU A 41 -0.49 30.29 -11.24
N SER A 42 -1.24 29.90 -12.28
CA SER A 42 -1.37 30.68 -13.52
C SER A 42 -2.39 31.84 -13.44
N TYR A 43 -2.95 32.11 -12.26
CA TYR A 43 -4.02 33.10 -12.01
C TYR A 43 -5.27 32.86 -12.86
N ARG A 44 -5.54 31.61 -13.23
CA ARG A 44 -6.75 31.19 -13.96
C ARG A 44 -7.89 30.77 -13.04
N PHE A 45 -7.57 30.50 -11.78
CA PHE A 45 -8.52 30.31 -10.69
C PHE A 45 -8.30 31.33 -9.59
N CYS A 46 -9.39 31.75 -8.96
CA CYS A 46 -9.31 32.37 -7.65
C CYS A 46 -9.05 31.32 -6.56
N ARG A 47 -8.77 31.78 -5.35
CA ARG A 47 -8.47 30.89 -4.21
C ARG A 47 -9.67 29.99 -3.86
N GLU A 48 -10.87 30.53 -4.01
CA GLU A 48 -12.14 29.87 -3.70
C GLU A 48 -12.39 28.71 -4.67
N GLU A 49 -12.19 28.93 -5.97
CA GLU A 49 -12.30 27.90 -7.00
C GLU A 49 -11.27 26.78 -6.79
N TYR A 50 -10.01 27.14 -6.51
CA TYR A 50 -8.97 26.16 -6.19
C TYR A 50 -9.34 25.30 -4.97
N THR A 51 -9.84 25.94 -3.91
CA THR A 51 -10.27 25.26 -2.68
C THR A 51 -11.42 24.31 -2.98
N TYR A 52 -12.43 24.76 -3.74
CA TYR A 52 -13.54 23.91 -4.17
C TYR A 52 -13.08 22.66 -4.93
N PHE A 53 -12.20 22.82 -5.92
CA PHE A 53 -11.73 21.68 -6.74
C PHE A 53 -10.89 20.66 -5.96
N ILE A 54 -10.22 21.08 -4.88
CA ILE A 54 -9.50 20.16 -4.00
C ILE A 54 -10.45 19.49 -3.01
N LEU A 55 -11.39 20.23 -2.42
CA LEU A 55 -12.26 19.72 -1.37
C LEU A 55 -13.38 18.84 -1.91
N ALA A 56 -13.99 19.18 -3.05
CA ALA A 56 -15.13 18.46 -3.60
C ALA A 56 -14.93 16.93 -3.73
N PRO A 57 -13.81 16.41 -4.25
CA PRO A 57 -13.58 14.95 -4.28
C PRO A 57 -13.36 14.34 -2.89
N ILE A 58 -12.81 15.11 -1.93
CA ILE A 58 -12.59 14.64 -0.55
C ILE A 58 -13.94 14.56 0.18
N GLU A 59 -14.78 15.58 0.03
CA GLU A 59 -16.15 15.64 0.54
C GLU A 59 -16.99 14.49 -0.03
N SER A 60 -16.99 14.32 -1.35
CA SER A 60 -17.70 13.20 -1.98
C SER A 60 -17.24 11.81 -1.47
N PHE A 61 -15.95 11.65 -1.17
CA PHE A 61 -15.43 10.41 -0.60
C PHE A 61 -15.82 10.22 0.87
N HIS A 62 -15.80 11.30 1.66
CA HIS A 62 -16.30 11.29 3.04
C HIS A 62 -17.79 10.96 3.09
N ASP A 63 -18.61 11.57 2.24
CA ASP A 63 -20.04 11.28 2.10
C ASP A 63 -20.31 9.81 1.73
N SER A 64 -19.50 9.22 0.86
CA SER A 64 -19.58 7.79 0.54
C SER A 64 -19.35 6.94 1.78
N ARG A 65 -18.31 7.24 2.58
CA ARG A 65 -18.04 6.51 3.84
C ARG A 65 -19.20 6.60 4.83
N TRP A 66 -19.85 7.76 4.90
CA TRP A 66 -21.07 7.95 5.70
C TRP A 66 -22.22 7.08 5.19
N SER A 67 -22.45 7.08 3.87
CA SER A 67 -23.49 6.29 3.22
C SER A 67 -23.25 4.77 3.37
N ASP A 68 -21.98 4.36 3.33
CA ASP A 68 -21.52 2.97 3.41
C ASP A 68 -21.39 2.47 4.86
N LYS A 69 -21.90 3.22 5.86
CA LYS A 69 -21.89 2.84 7.28
C LYS A 69 -20.50 2.65 7.88
N PHE A 70 -19.47 3.22 7.26
CA PHE A 70 -18.09 3.09 7.73
C PHE A 70 -17.89 3.63 9.15
N TYR A 71 -18.67 4.63 9.53
CA TYR A 71 -18.62 5.29 10.83
C TYR A 71 -19.73 4.85 11.81
N ASP A 72 -20.51 3.82 11.48
CA ASP A 72 -21.70 3.41 12.26
C ASP A 72 -21.38 3.14 13.73
N ALA A 73 -20.24 2.51 14.02
CA ALA A 73 -19.84 2.22 15.40
C ALA A 73 -19.70 3.50 16.27
N ARG A 74 -19.35 4.64 15.67
CA ARG A 74 -19.24 5.94 16.35
C ARG A 74 -20.58 6.68 16.41
N ILE A 75 -21.37 6.60 15.34
CA ILE A 75 -22.55 7.45 15.13
C ILE A 75 -23.85 6.81 15.66
N ARG A 76 -24.00 5.49 15.52
CA ARG A 76 -25.22 4.75 15.85
C ARG A 76 -25.72 5.02 17.29
N PRO A 77 -24.86 5.04 18.32
CA PRO A 77 -25.30 5.34 19.68
C PRO A 77 -25.87 6.75 19.87
N ILE A 78 -25.49 7.71 19.01
CA ILE A 78 -26.00 9.08 19.04
C ILE A 78 -27.33 9.14 18.29
N LEU A 79 -27.41 8.50 17.12
CA LEU A 79 -28.66 8.41 16.36
C LEU A 79 -29.76 7.73 17.16
N ASP A 80 -29.47 6.60 17.83
CA ASP A 80 -30.47 5.90 18.63
C ASP A 80 -31.02 6.81 19.76
N LYS A 81 -30.17 7.64 20.39
CA LYS A 81 -30.61 8.65 21.39
C LYS A 81 -31.46 9.76 20.77
N MET A 82 -31.12 10.20 19.55
CA MET A 82 -31.90 11.21 18.83
C MET A 82 -33.28 10.67 18.47
N ASP A 83 -33.35 9.45 17.93
CA ASP A 83 -34.59 8.74 17.60
C ASP A 83 -35.52 8.57 18.82
N GLU A 84 -34.96 8.26 19.99
CA GLU A 84 -35.73 8.16 21.24
C GLU A 84 -36.38 9.51 21.63
N ILE A 85 -35.63 10.61 21.50
CA ILE A 85 -36.13 11.96 21.79
C ILE A 85 -37.19 12.36 20.76
N GLU A 86 -36.97 12.08 19.48
CA GLU A 86 -37.93 12.34 18.40
C GLU A 86 -39.27 11.65 18.65
N LYS A 87 -39.24 10.36 18.98
CA LYS A 87 -40.44 9.58 19.35
C LYS A 87 -41.15 10.17 20.57
N LYS A 88 -40.41 10.56 21.60
CA LYS A 88 -40.95 11.16 22.83
C LYS A 88 -41.68 12.48 22.58
N HIS A 89 -41.20 13.29 21.63
CA HIS A 89 -41.81 14.58 21.27
C HIS A 89 -42.79 14.48 20.09
N GLY A 90 -43.14 13.28 19.64
CA GLY A 90 -44.14 13.05 18.61
C GLY A 90 -43.72 13.52 17.22
N LEU A 91 -42.40 13.58 16.94
CA LEU A 91 -41.91 13.87 15.61
C LEU A 91 -42.25 12.68 14.69
N LYS A 92 -42.82 12.97 13.52
CA LYS A 92 -43.17 11.93 12.55
C LYS A 92 -41.91 11.41 11.86
N ASP A 93 -41.90 10.13 11.51
CA ASP A 93 -40.81 9.53 10.73
C ASP A 93 -40.48 10.38 9.48
N GLY A 94 -39.20 10.62 9.27
CA GLY A 94 -38.69 11.42 8.14
C GLY A 94 -38.84 12.94 8.30
N HIS A 95 -39.37 13.44 9.42
CA HIS A 95 -39.34 14.86 9.74
C HIS A 95 -38.16 15.17 10.65
N SER A 96 -37.59 16.37 10.53
CA SER A 96 -36.52 16.85 11.40
C SER A 96 -36.87 18.22 11.95
N TRP A 97 -36.33 18.55 13.13
CA TRP A 97 -36.40 19.92 13.63
C TRP A 97 -35.43 20.82 12.86
N PRO A 98 -35.83 22.07 12.52
CA PRO A 98 -34.87 23.06 12.06
C PRO A 98 -33.77 23.27 13.10
N ALA A 99 -32.58 23.67 12.63
CA ALA A 99 -31.43 23.93 13.49
C ALA A 99 -31.80 24.86 14.66
N GLY A 100 -31.54 24.39 15.89
CA GLY A 100 -31.84 25.14 17.12
C GLY A 100 -33.32 25.25 17.52
N LYS A 101 -34.24 24.63 16.76
CA LYS A 101 -35.69 24.62 17.08
C LYS A 101 -36.16 23.33 17.76
N GLY A 102 -35.28 22.34 17.92
CA GLY A 102 -35.57 21.11 18.66
C GLY A 102 -35.65 21.31 20.18
N PRO A 103 -36.20 20.32 20.91
CA PRO A 103 -36.22 20.34 22.36
C PRO A 103 -34.80 20.39 22.93
N ARG A 104 -34.63 20.98 24.12
CA ARG A 104 -33.30 21.19 24.72
C ARG A 104 -32.48 19.90 24.85
N GLU A 105 -33.14 18.77 25.11
CA GLU A 105 -32.50 17.45 25.21
C GLU A 105 -31.98 16.91 23.87
N TYR A 106 -32.56 17.32 22.72
CA TYR A 106 -32.09 16.96 21.39
C TYR A 106 -30.84 17.74 20.96
N ASN A 107 -30.71 18.99 21.42
CA ASN A 107 -29.60 19.86 21.03
C ASN A 107 -28.23 19.29 21.44
N LYS A 108 -28.16 18.50 22.52
CA LYS A 108 -26.90 17.90 22.97
C LYS A 108 -26.42 16.79 22.02
N PRO A 109 -27.19 15.71 21.75
CA PRO A 109 -26.78 14.68 20.81
C PRO A 109 -26.67 15.19 19.37
N SER A 110 -27.49 16.16 18.95
CA SER A 110 -27.32 16.80 17.63
C SER A 110 -25.95 17.50 17.50
N LYS A 111 -25.52 18.24 18.52
CA LYS A 111 -24.15 18.82 18.52
C LYS A 111 -23.05 17.76 18.56
N GLU A 112 -23.28 16.65 19.24
CA GLU A 112 -22.33 15.52 19.30
C GLU A 112 -22.20 14.85 17.93
N TYR A 113 -23.32 14.69 17.21
CA TYR A 113 -23.36 14.21 15.83
C TYR A 113 -22.58 15.14 14.90
N ASP A 114 -22.87 16.44 14.92
CA ASP A 114 -22.19 17.46 14.10
C ASP A 114 -20.67 17.44 14.35
N LYS A 115 -20.27 17.29 15.61
CA LYS A 115 -18.87 17.19 15.99
C LYS A 115 -18.19 15.95 15.41
N ILE A 116 -18.83 14.79 15.44
CA ILE A 116 -18.28 13.57 14.83
C ILE A 116 -18.19 13.71 13.31
N TYR A 117 -19.16 14.36 12.68
CA TYR A 117 -19.10 14.68 11.26
C TYR A 117 -17.87 15.52 10.92
N GLU A 118 -17.64 16.61 11.65
CA GLU A 118 -16.46 17.47 11.45
C GLU A 118 -15.14 16.72 11.74
N GLU A 119 -15.07 15.97 12.86
CA GLU A 119 -13.88 15.19 13.22
C GLU A 119 -13.53 14.16 12.12
N THR A 120 -14.51 13.41 11.61
CA THR A 120 -14.29 12.41 10.55
C THR A 120 -13.94 13.06 9.20
N PHE A 121 -14.45 14.26 8.92
CA PHE A 121 -14.07 15.01 7.72
C PHE A 121 -12.61 15.49 7.82
N ILE A 122 -12.18 16.02 8.98
CA ILE A 122 -10.79 16.40 9.24
C ILE A 122 -9.85 15.18 9.14
N GLU A 123 -10.26 14.03 9.67
CA GLU A 123 -9.52 12.76 9.51
C GLU A 123 -9.31 12.42 8.03
N THR A 124 -10.36 12.57 7.22
CA THR A 124 -10.32 12.32 5.77
C THR A 124 -9.41 13.33 5.05
N LEU A 125 -9.46 14.61 5.41
CA LEU A 125 -8.52 15.61 4.88
C LEU A 125 -7.06 15.26 5.18
N ARG A 126 -6.77 14.82 6.41
CA ARG A 126 -5.41 14.38 6.81
C ARG A 126 -4.97 13.14 6.04
N GLU A 127 -5.88 12.21 5.77
CA GLU A 127 -5.61 11.03 4.94
C GLU A 127 -5.19 11.44 3.52
N PHE A 128 -5.97 12.32 2.87
CA PHE A 128 -5.66 12.81 1.53
C PHE A 128 -4.37 13.62 1.47
N ASP A 129 -4.08 14.45 2.48
CA ASP A 129 -2.82 15.19 2.52
C ASP A 129 -1.61 14.26 2.62
N ARG A 130 -1.70 13.20 3.44
CA ARG A 130 -0.67 12.16 3.51
C ARG A 130 -0.48 11.45 2.17
N LEU A 131 -1.57 11.07 1.50
CA LEU A 131 -1.51 10.43 0.18
C LEU A 131 -0.91 11.35 -0.89
N ARG A 132 -1.26 12.65 -0.85
CA ARG A 132 -0.71 13.67 -1.74
C ARG A 132 0.80 13.83 -1.54
N GLU A 133 1.23 13.98 -0.28
CA GLU A 133 2.65 14.14 0.05
C GLU A 133 3.44 12.87 -0.30
N HIS A 134 2.89 11.69 -0.01
CA HIS A 134 3.47 10.41 -0.41
C HIS A 134 3.61 10.31 -1.94
N GLY A 135 2.57 10.67 -2.70
CA GLY A 135 2.62 10.73 -4.16
C GLY A 135 3.67 11.71 -4.68
N ARG A 136 3.76 12.91 -4.09
CA ARG A 136 4.78 13.90 -4.42
C ARG A 136 6.19 13.33 -4.18
N ARG A 137 6.41 12.62 -3.07
CA ARG A 137 7.71 12.01 -2.75
C ARG A 137 8.15 11.01 -3.81
N ILE A 138 7.24 10.14 -4.27
CA ILE A 138 7.53 9.14 -5.31
C ILE A 138 8.08 9.78 -6.60
N PHE A 139 7.51 10.90 -7.04
CA PHE A 139 7.93 11.53 -8.30
C PHE A 139 9.15 12.43 -8.18
N HIS A 140 9.32 13.09 -7.03
CA HIS A 140 10.31 14.15 -6.86
C HIS A 140 11.54 13.74 -6.05
N HIS A 141 11.52 12.60 -5.35
CA HIS A 141 12.63 12.11 -4.53
C HIS A 141 13.13 10.76 -5.06
N LYS A 142 13.95 10.80 -6.11
CA LYS A 142 14.57 9.60 -6.70
C LYS A 142 15.45 8.82 -5.72
N ASP A 143 15.91 9.47 -4.66
CA ASP A 143 16.75 8.88 -3.62
C ASP A 143 15.94 8.24 -2.47
N ALA A 144 14.60 8.27 -2.53
CA ALA A 144 13.72 7.73 -1.49
C ALA A 144 13.43 6.23 -1.62
N THR A 145 14.14 5.49 -2.49
CA THR A 145 13.88 4.06 -2.77
C THR A 145 13.82 3.22 -1.49
N SER A 146 14.73 3.42 -0.54
CA SER A 146 14.74 2.69 0.73
C SER A 146 13.56 3.05 1.64
N GLU A 147 13.13 4.31 1.66
CA GLU A 147 11.95 4.76 2.43
C GLU A 147 10.67 4.13 1.85
N ILE A 148 10.50 4.22 0.53
CA ILE A 148 9.36 3.63 -0.19
C ILE A 148 9.30 2.12 0.03
N LEU A 149 10.45 1.45 -0.01
CA LEU A 149 10.53 0.02 0.17
C LEU A 149 10.18 -0.40 1.61
N ARG A 150 10.62 0.37 2.63
CA ARG A 150 10.19 0.17 4.03
C ARG A 150 8.69 0.28 4.19
N GLU A 151 8.07 1.32 3.63
CA GLU A 151 6.62 1.48 3.68
C GLU A 151 5.89 0.35 2.94
N THR A 152 6.44 -0.09 1.81
CA THR A 152 5.90 -1.22 1.03
C THR A 152 5.94 -2.53 1.83
N VAL A 153 7.03 -2.80 2.55
CA VAL A 153 7.13 -3.96 3.46
C VAL A 153 6.02 -3.91 4.52
N ILE A 154 5.86 -2.77 5.20
CA ILE A 154 4.81 -2.58 6.22
C ILE A 154 3.41 -2.78 5.62
N ASN A 155 3.18 -2.31 4.40
CA ASN A 155 1.89 -2.48 3.73
C ASN A 155 1.62 -3.96 3.39
N TYR A 156 2.63 -4.70 2.94
CA TYR A 156 2.49 -6.15 2.73
C TYR A 156 2.22 -6.90 4.03
N GLU A 157 2.82 -6.51 5.16
CA GLU A 157 2.48 -7.10 6.48
C GLU A 157 1.01 -6.85 6.85
N LYS A 158 0.53 -5.62 6.69
CA LYS A 158 -0.88 -5.26 6.93
C LYS A 158 -1.83 -6.03 6.02
N ASP A 159 -1.49 -6.14 4.75
CA ASP A 159 -2.30 -6.86 3.77
C ASP A 159 -2.29 -8.37 4.01
N ALA A 160 -1.19 -8.92 4.53
CA ALA A 160 -1.15 -10.29 5.01
C ALA A 160 -2.15 -10.53 6.15
N MET A 161 -2.21 -9.62 7.12
CA MET A 161 -3.17 -9.69 8.24
C MET A 161 -4.62 -9.53 7.78
N LYS A 162 -4.90 -8.61 6.84
CA LYS A 162 -6.25 -8.46 6.29
C LYS A 162 -6.68 -9.71 5.51
N SER A 163 -5.77 -10.26 4.72
CA SER A 163 -6.04 -11.45 3.91
C SER A 163 -6.37 -12.66 4.78
N SER A 164 -5.63 -12.87 5.88
CA SER A 164 -5.91 -13.99 6.80
C SER A 164 -7.24 -13.82 7.53
N LYS A 165 -7.59 -12.60 7.98
CA LYS A 165 -8.91 -12.30 8.58
C LYS A 165 -10.07 -12.58 7.62
N ALA A 166 -9.84 -12.45 6.32
CA ALA A 166 -10.83 -12.74 5.28
C ALA A 166 -10.81 -14.22 4.80
N GLY A 167 -9.95 -15.09 5.38
CA GLY A 167 -9.78 -16.48 4.93
C GLY A 167 -8.99 -16.64 3.62
N ALA A 168 -8.42 -15.57 3.07
CA ALA A 168 -7.61 -15.57 1.86
C ALA A 168 -6.14 -15.93 2.16
N TYR A 169 -5.91 -17.12 2.73
CA TYR A 169 -4.61 -17.53 3.28
C TYR A 169 -3.45 -17.53 2.27
N LEU A 170 -3.70 -17.93 1.02
CA LEU A 170 -2.68 -17.88 -0.04
C LEU A 170 -2.25 -16.43 -0.35
N ALA A 171 -3.20 -15.49 -0.39
CA ALA A 171 -2.88 -14.07 -0.56
C ALA A 171 -2.06 -13.55 0.63
N GLY A 172 -2.40 -13.99 1.85
CA GLY A 172 -1.64 -13.67 3.05
C GLY A 172 -0.18 -14.16 2.99
N ILE A 173 0.04 -15.39 2.53
CA ILE A 173 1.39 -15.96 2.34
C ILE A 173 2.17 -15.21 1.27
N ILE A 174 1.53 -14.86 0.14
CA ILE A 174 2.17 -14.07 -0.92
C ILE A 174 2.63 -12.72 -0.38
N ALA A 175 1.79 -12.06 0.42
CA ALA A 175 2.12 -10.78 1.04
C ALA A 175 3.28 -10.90 2.03
N LEU A 176 3.30 -11.91 2.92
CA LEU A 176 4.44 -12.15 3.83
C LEU A 176 5.74 -12.44 3.06
N ALA A 177 5.68 -13.22 1.99
CA ALA A 177 6.85 -13.51 1.16
C ALA A 177 7.36 -12.25 0.44
N ALA A 178 6.47 -11.38 -0.04
CA ALA A 178 6.83 -10.09 -0.65
C ALA A 178 7.42 -9.12 0.38
N ALA A 179 6.91 -9.12 1.61
CA ALA A 179 7.48 -8.36 2.72
C ALA A 179 8.92 -8.83 3.03
N LEU A 180 9.16 -10.14 3.09
CA LEU A 180 10.51 -10.67 3.30
C LEU A 180 11.46 -10.31 2.15
N GLU A 181 11.00 -10.45 0.90
CA GLU A 181 11.76 -10.04 -0.28
C GLU A 181 12.16 -8.55 -0.19
N GLY A 182 11.23 -7.67 0.19
CA GLY A 182 11.51 -6.25 0.41
C GLY A 182 12.52 -6.00 1.54
N THR A 183 12.42 -6.73 2.65
CA THR A 183 13.40 -6.69 3.75
C THR A 183 14.80 -7.08 3.29
N LEU A 184 14.95 -8.13 2.48
CA LEU A 184 16.26 -8.53 1.95
C LEU A 184 16.82 -7.48 1.00
N ILE A 185 15.99 -6.89 0.13
CA ILE A 185 16.41 -5.78 -0.74
C ILE A 185 16.92 -4.60 0.09
N LEU A 186 16.21 -4.22 1.17
CA LEU A 186 16.64 -3.13 2.07
C LEU A 186 18.02 -3.38 2.67
N ILE A 187 18.29 -4.62 3.10
CA ILE A 187 19.59 -5.01 3.65
C ILE A 187 20.68 -4.88 2.58
N CYS A 188 20.42 -5.40 1.38
CA CYS A 188 21.36 -5.31 0.26
C CYS A 188 21.65 -3.85 -0.13
N LEU A 189 20.64 -2.97 -0.13
CA LEU A 189 20.80 -1.54 -0.41
C LEU A 189 21.58 -0.79 0.68
N LYS A 190 21.51 -1.24 1.94
CA LYS A 190 22.27 -0.65 3.06
C LYS A 190 23.77 -0.95 2.96
N SER A 191 24.16 -2.01 2.28
CA SER A 191 25.55 -2.45 2.13
C SER A 191 25.86 -2.90 0.71
N THR A 192 25.55 -2.02 -0.26
CA THR A 192 25.66 -2.30 -1.70
C THR A 192 27.00 -2.92 -2.12
N PRO A 193 28.17 -2.44 -1.68
CA PRO A 193 29.45 -3.02 -2.12
C PRO A 193 29.62 -4.50 -1.74
N LEU A 194 29.16 -4.89 -0.54
CA LEU A 194 29.21 -6.28 -0.09
C LEU A 194 28.18 -7.14 -0.84
N ALA A 195 26.97 -6.60 -1.06
CA ALA A 195 25.92 -7.28 -1.80
C ALA A 195 26.34 -7.52 -3.26
N GLU A 196 26.90 -6.52 -3.92
CA GLU A 196 27.39 -6.57 -5.31
C GLU A 196 28.51 -7.61 -5.45
N ALA A 197 29.50 -7.60 -4.55
CA ALA A 197 30.59 -8.58 -4.56
C ALA A 197 30.06 -10.02 -4.42
N ALA A 198 29.14 -10.26 -3.48
CA ALA A 198 28.53 -11.57 -3.29
C ALA A 198 27.68 -12.00 -4.50
N PHE A 199 26.94 -11.07 -5.11
CA PHE A 199 26.17 -11.34 -6.34
C PHE A 199 27.07 -11.76 -7.50
N GLU A 200 28.19 -11.05 -7.71
CA GLU A 200 29.15 -11.41 -8.76
C GLU A 200 29.80 -12.78 -8.54
N GLU A 201 30.09 -13.15 -7.29
CA GLU A 201 30.61 -14.49 -6.98
C GLU A 201 29.61 -15.58 -7.35
N ILE A 202 28.33 -15.39 -6.99
CA ILE A 202 27.25 -16.32 -7.32
C ILE A 202 27.10 -16.44 -8.84
N GLU A 203 27.10 -15.31 -9.57
CA GLU A 203 27.03 -15.36 -11.03
C GLU A 203 28.22 -16.11 -11.67
N LYS A 204 29.43 -15.94 -11.14
CA LYS A 204 30.63 -16.65 -11.62
C LYS A 204 30.55 -18.16 -11.36
N GLN A 205 29.92 -18.60 -10.27
CA GLN A 205 29.71 -20.02 -9.96
C GLN A 205 28.65 -20.64 -10.88
N ASP A 206 27.51 -19.97 -11.05
CA ASP A 206 26.41 -20.43 -11.92
C ASP A 206 26.89 -20.65 -13.38
N ILE A 207 27.77 -19.77 -13.89
CA ILE A 207 28.33 -19.89 -15.25
C ILE A 207 29.20 -21.16 -15.37
N LYS A 208 29.93 -21.54 -14.33
CA LYS A 208 30.78 -22.74 -14.35
C LYS A 208 29.97 -24.03 -14.29
N GLU A 209 28.79 -24.01 -13.67
CA GLU A 209 27.93 -25.19 -13.55
C GLU A 209 26.94 -25.35 -14.71
N THR A 210 26.61 -24.27 -15.42
CA THR A 210 25.57 -24.28 -16.47
C THR A 210 26.10 -23.87 -17.85
N ASP A 211 26.99 -24.71 -18.41
CA ASP A 211 27.46 -24.60 -19.81
C ASP A 211 26.34 -24.84 -20.86
N THR A 212 25.08 -25.05 -20.42
CA THR A 212 23.94 -25.29 -21.32
C THR A 212 22.75 -24.36 -21.03
N LYS A 213 22.65 -23.33 -21.87
CA LYS A 213 21.40 -22.71 -22.37
C LYS A 213 20.27 -22.52 -21.34
N ARG A 214 20.34 -21.46 -20.55
CA ARG A 214 19.13 -20.72 -20.13
C ARG A 214 19.46 -19.24 -20.00
N ASN A 215 18.87 -18.42 -20.88
CA ASN A 215 18.79 -16.97 -20.72
C ASN A 215 17.93 -16.65 -19.47
N LYS A 216 18.46 -16.89 -18.26
CA LYS A 216 17.92 -16.26 -17.06
C LYS A 216 18.17 -14.77 -17.24
N LYS A 217 17.11 -13.98 -17.10
CA LYS A 217 17.19 -12.52 -17.10
C LYS A 217 18.11 -12.12 -15.92
N LYS A 218 19.37 -11.80 -16.23
CA LYS A 218 20.35 -11.45 -15.21
C LYS A 218 19.95 -10.12 -14.57
N GLY A 219 19.92 -10.08 -13.24
CA GLY A 219 19.75 -8.84 -12.50
C GLY A 219 20.95 -7.93 -12.76
N ASN A 220 20.79 -6.63 -12.52
CA ASN A 220 21.91 -5.71 -12.51
C ASN A 220 22.64 -5.86 -11.17
N ALA A 221 23.93 -6.20 -11.18
CA ALA A 221 24.74 -6.39 -9.97
C ALA A 221 24.77 -5.15 -9.05
N LYS A 222 24.55 -3.95 -9.61
CA LYS A 222 24.52 -2.69 -8.85
C LYS A 222 23.15 -2.33 -8.29
N ASP A 223 22.11 -3.09 -8.65
CA ASP A 223 20.74 -2.78 -8.31
C ASP A 223 20.01 -4.01 -7.73
N PRO A 224 20.03 -4.15 -6.38
CA PRO A 224 19.34 -5.23 -5.68
C PRO A 224 17.84 -5.33 -5.97
N THR A 225 17.19 -4.26 -6.45
CA THR A 225 15.75 -4.27 -6.78
C THR A 225 15.43 -5.11 -8.01
N THR A 226 16.44 -5.46 -8.80
CA THR A 226 16.31 -6.29 -10.01
C THR A 226 16.55 -7.78 -9.76
N TRP A 227 16.98 -8.14 -8.54
CA TRP A 227 17.34 -9.51 -8.21
C TRP A 227 16.10 -10.36 -7.92
N SER A 228 16.19 -11.65 -8.22
CA SER A 228 15.12 -12.57 -7.86
C SER A 228 15.13 -12.85 -6.37
N PHE A 229 13.98 -13.20 -5.79
CA PHE A 229 13.90 -13.61 -4.38
C PHE A 229 14.90 -14.75 -4.03
N ASP A 230 15.14 -15.66 -4.96
CA ASP A 230 16.15 -16.72 -4.80
C ASP A 230 17.55 -16.16 -4.65
N THR A 231 17.93 -15.25 -5.56
CA THR A 231 19.22 -14.57 -5.57
C THR A 231 19.43 -13.72 -4.32
N LEU A 232 18.38 -13.04 -3.85
CA LEU A 232 18.43 -12.27 -2.59
C LEU A 232 18.75 -13.19 -1.40
N ILE A 233 18.09 -14.34 -1.28
CA ILE A 233 18.38 -15.31 -0.22
C ILE A 233 19.83 -15.79 -0.32
N GLN A 234 20.30 -16.13 -1.52
CA GLN A 234 21.69 -16.59 -1.72
C GLN A 234 22.72 -15.51 -1.37
N VAL A 235 22.54 -14.28 -1.84
CA VAL A 235 23.42 -13.14 -1.53
C VAL A 235 23.46 -12.91 -0.03
N CYS A 236 22.30 -12.79 0.63
CA CYS A 236 22.24 -12.57 2.08
C CYS A 236 22.81 -13.75 2.88
N THR A 237 22.75 -14.98 2.37
CA THR A 237 23.39 -16.15 2.99
C THR A 237 24.91 -16.07 2.84
N ARG A 238 25.40 -15.73 1.64
CA ARG A 238 26.83 -15.62 1.31
C ARG A 238 27.53 -14.52 2.09
N THR A 239 26.86 -13.39 2.30
CA THR A 239 27.35 -12.28 3.13
C THR A 239 27.23 -12.55 4.63
N GLY A 240 26.63 -13.66 5.03
CA GLY A 240 26.40 -14.01 6.43
C GLY A 240 25.35 -13.13 7.11
N TRP A 241 24.45 -12.49 6.35
CA TRP A 241 23.33 -11.71 6.88
C TRP A 241 22.17 -12.59 7.32
N ILE A 242 21.87 -13.63 6.54
CA ILE A 242 21.01 -14.72 6.97
C ILE A 242 21.90 -15.76 7.66
N GLN A 243 21.82 -15.85 8.97
CA GLN A 243 22.54 -16.83 9.78
C GLN A 243 21.56 -17.84 10.37
N ASN A 244 22.08 -19.00 10.78
CA ASN A 244 21.26 -20.00 11.47
C ASN A 244 20.59 -19.38 12.71
N ILE A 245 19.33 -19.76 12.95
CA ILE A 245 18.60 -19.36 14.14
C ILE A 245 18.89 -20.42 15.20
N GLU A 246 19.60 -20.03 16.24
CA GLU A 246 19.98 -20.91 17.34
C GLU A 246 19.01 -20.76 18.50
N THR A 247 18.57 -21.88 19.05
CA THR A 247 17.79 -21.98 20.28
C THR A 247 18.51 -22.94 21.23
N GLU A 248 18.10 -22.99 22.49
CA GLU A 248 18.67 -23.92 23.47
C GLU A 248 18.64 -25.39 23.00
N ASN A 249 17.65 -25.75 22.17
CA ASN A 249 17.36 -27.13 21.81
C ASN A 249 17.65 -27.47 20.34
N ALA A 250 17.81 -26.48 19.46
CA ALA A 250 17.90 -26.70 18.03
C ALA A 250 18.58 -25.54 17.29
N VAL A 251 19.22 -25.89 16.16
CA VAL A 251 19.79 -24.94 15.19
C VAL A 251 18.99 -25.07 13.89
N PHE A 252 18.40 -23.96 13.46
CA PHE A 252 17.58 -23.90 12.27
C PHE A 252 18.31 -23.20 11.13
N ASN A 253 18.35 -23.81 9.95
CA ASN A 253 18.91 -23.19 8.75
C ASN A 253 17.96 -22.11 8.23
N ALA A 254 18.30 -20.84 8.48
CA ALA A 254 17.46 -19.71 8.10
C ALA A 254 17.35 -19.52 6.58
N SER A 255 18.36 -19.94 5.82
CA SER A 255 18.32 -19.88 4.35
C SER A 255 17.28 -20.86 3.78
N GLU A 256 17.26 -22.10 4.29
CA GLU A 256 16.24 -23.09 3.94
C GLU A 256 14.83 -22.65 4.36
N ILE A 257 14.71 -22.02 5.52
CA ILE A 257 13.45 -21.44 6.00
C ILE A 257 12.96 -20.31 5.08
N ALA A 258 13.86 -19.43 4.61
CA ALA A 258 13.50 -18.39 3.65
C ALA A 258 13.08 -19.00 2.29
N HIS A 259 13.78 -20.04 1.83
CA HIS A 259 13.40 -20.79 0.63
C HIS A 259 12.06 -21.50 0.77
N LEU A 260 11.70 -21.97 1.97
CA LEU A 260 10.39 -22.53 2.25
C LEU A 260 9.29 -21.49 2.08
N LEU A 261 9.42 -20.29 2.65
CA LEU A 261 8.44 -19.21 2.44
C LEU A 261 8.32 -18.82 0.96
N ARG A 262 9.44 -18.74 0.24
CA ARG A 262 9.45 -18.53 -1.22
C ARG A 262 8.72 -19.65 -1.96
N LYS A 263 8.91 -20.91 -1.56
CA LYS A 263 8.21 -22.07 -2.14
C LYS A 263 6.71 -21.96 -1.92
N MET A 264 6.28 -21.60 -0.72
CA MET A 264 4.87 -21.40 -0.38
C MET A 264 4.22 -20.30 -1.23
N ARG A 265 4.89 -19.14 -1.42
CA ARG A 265 4.45 -18.09 -2.35
C ARG A 265 4.24 -18.63 -3.76
N ASN A 266 5.15 -19.47 -4.24
CA ASN A 266 5.14 -19.96 -5.61
C ASN A 266 3.97 -20.91 -5.93
N TYR A 267 3.19 -21.34 -4.93
CA TYR A 267 1.93 -22.05 -5.15
C TYR A 267 0.83 -21.16 -5.75
N VAL A 268 1.05 -19.84 -5.86
CA VAL A 268 0.21 -18.97 -6.70
C VAL A 268 0.23 -19.38 -8.18
N HIS A 269 1.29 -20.06 -8.63
CA HIS A 269 1.40 -20.53 -10.01
C HIS A 269 0.63 -21.84 -10.20
N PRO A 270 -0.42 -21.88 -11.04
CA PRO A 270 -1.28 -23.07 -11.18
C PRO A 270 -0.50 -24.34 -11.56
N ALA A 271 0.49 -24.23 -12.45
CA ALA A 271 1.31 -25.36 -12.89
C ALA A 271 2.20 -25.93 -11.76
N ARG A 272 2.65 -25.10 -10.81
CA ARG A 272 3.39 -25.59 -9.64
C ARG A 272 2.44 -26.21 -8.63
N GLN A 273 1.31 -25.56 -8.37
CA GLN A 273 0.30 -26.07 -7.46
C GLN A 273 -0.22 -27.43 -7.91
N SER A 274 -0.57 -27.60 -9.20
CA SER A 274 -1.06 -28.89 -9.71
C SER A 274 -0.04 -30.01 -9.63
N LYS A 275 1.26 -29.69 -9.74
CA LYS A 275 2.35 -30.68 -9.69
C LYS A 275 2.73 -31.07 -8.26
N GLU A 276 2.91 -30.09 -7.38
CA GLU A 276 3.48 -30.29 -6.04
C GLU A 276 2.42 -30.42 -4.95
N LYS A 277 1.24 -29.84 -5.18
CA LYS A 277 0.18 -29.71 -4.19
C LYS A 277 -1.22 -29.94 -4.79
N PRO A 278 -1.42 -31.05 -5.54
CA PRO A 278 -2.67 -31.28 -6.26
C PRO A 278 -3.84 -31.37 -5.27
N TRP A 279 -4.96 -30.72 -5.62
CA TRP A 279 -6.23 -30.77 -4.87
C TRP A 279 -6.21 -30.20 -3.44
N MET A 280 -5.06 -29.70 -2.96
CA MET A 280 -4.98 -29.08 -1.64
C MET A 280 -5.18 -27.57 -1.74
N VAL A 281 -6.09 -27.07 -0.90
CA VAL A 281 -6.29 -25.63 -0.68
C VAL A 281 -5.31 -25.17 0.39
N THR A 282 -4.81 -23.95 0.25
CA THR A 282 -3.98 -23.32 1.28
C THR A 282 -4.80 -23.07 2.54
N SER A 283 -4.39 -23.67 3.64
CA SER A 283 -5.11 -23.63 4.92
C SER A 283 -4.62 -22.51 5.86
N GLU A 284 -5.39 -22.26 6.92
CA GLU A 284 -4.99 -21.35 8.00
C GLU A 284 -3.67 -21.78 8.66
N LYS A 285 -3.47 -23.08 8.89
CA LYS A 285 -2.24 -23.61 9.49
C LYS A 285 -1.00 -23.29 8.66
N GLU A 286 -1.13 -23.32 7.33
CA GLU A 286 -0.04 -22.94 6.43
C GLU A 286 0.23 -21.44 6.46
N TYR A 287 -0.81 -20.61 6.58
CA TYR A 287 -0.61 -19.19 6.81
C TYR A 287 0.09 -18.92 8.15
N GLN A 288 -0.33 -19.57 9.23
CA GLN A 288 0.30 -19.44 10.54
C GLN A 288 1.77 -19.87 10.49
N MET A 289 2.09 -20.97 9.80
CA MET A 289 3.47 -21.40 9.57
C MET A 289 4.28 -20.34 8.81
N ALA A 290 3.74 -19.80 7.72
CA ALA A 290 4.40 -18.73 6.96
C ALA A 290 4.61 -17.47 7.80
N GLN A 291 3.65 -17.13 8.66
CA GLN A 291 3.74 -16.01 9.59
C GLN A 291 4.85 -16.23 10.63
N SER A 292 4.92 -17.42 11.24
CA SER A 292 6.01 -17.77 12.17
C SER A 292 7.37 -17.72 11.50
N ILE A 293 7.50 -18.24 10.28
CA ILE A 293 8.72 -18.17 9.47
C ILE A 293 9.12 -16.71 9.24
N TYR A 294 8.17 -15.89 8.76
CA TYR A 294 8.40 -14.48 8.49
C TYR A 294 8.90 -13.74 9.74
N ILE A 295 8.20 -13.89 10.86
CA ILE A 295 8.56 -13.24 12.14
C ILE A 295 9.95 -13.66 12.60
N ALA A 296 10.25 -14.96 12.57
CA ALA A 296 11.55 -15.47 13.00
C ALA A 296 12.71 -14.90 12.15
N LEU A 297 12.54 -14.86 10.83
CA LEU A 297 13.54 -14.30 9.92
C LEU A 297 13.69 -12.79 10.11
N VAL A 298 12.59 -12.04 10.14
CA VAL A 298 12.65 -10.59 10.28
C VAL A 298 13.23 -10.18 11.62
N TYR A 299 12.86 -10.86 12.72
CA TYR A 299 13.45 -10.62 14.03
C TYR A 299 14.96 -10.83 14.02
N SER A 300 15.43 -11.96 13.47
CA SER A 300 16.87 -12.25 13.35
C SER A 300 17.61 -11.22 12.48
N LEU A 301 16.96 -10.64 11.47
CA LEU A 301 17.56 -9.65 10.59
C LEU A 301 17.55 -8.24 11.21
N ASP A 302 16.47 -7.84 11.87
CA ASP A 302 16.35 -6.50 12.46
C ASP A 302 17.25 -6.32 13.67
N GLU A 303 17.35 -7.34 14.54
CA GLU A 303 18.25 -7.31 15.71
C GLU A 303 19.71 -7.03 15.30
N LYS A 304 20.15 -7.61 14.17
CA LYS A 304 21.52 -7.49 13.68
C LYS A 304 21.75 -6.26 12.80
N TYR A 305 20.78 -5.88 11.98
CA TYR A 305 21.00 -4.90 10.92
C TYR A 305 20.21 -3.61 11.07
N ASN A 306 19.32 -3.48 12.08
CA ASN A 306 18.45 -2.31 12.28
C ASN A 306 17.77 -1.92 10.97
N VAL A 307 17.03 -2.85 10.36
CA VAL A 307 16.45 -2.68 9.02
C VAL A 307 15.39 -1.57 9.04
N PHE A 308 14.66 -1.48 10.15
CA PHE A 308 13.54 -0.57 10.33
C PHE A 308 13.84 0.69 11.17
N LYS A 309 15.09 0.90 11.61
CA LYS A 309 15.55 2.19 12.16
C LYS A 309 16.10 3.07 11.04
#